data_AF-A0A022XG37-F1
#
_entry.id   AF-A0A022XG37-F1
#
_cell.length_a   1.000
_cell.length_b   1.000
_cell.length_c   1.000
_cell.angle_alpha   90.00
_cell.angle_beta   90.00
_cell.angle_gamma   90.00
#
_symmetry.space_group_name_H-M   'P 1'
#
loop_
_entity.id
_entity.type
_entity.pdbx_description
1 polymer ?
#
loop_
_entity_poly.entity_id
_entity_poly.type
_entity_poly.pdbx_seq_one_letter_code
_entity_poly.pdbx_strand_id
1 'polypeptide(L)'
;MVGTRQHPEDFPPPALSSSAASKGSDTQRQTATRRQLSQWAHSPSPIVQLWLIFSLPLVLWDTGYVFLRPHSMPGGAYHHFWSPYALYGTIDYIYGWPAFNSRNGFTSAQAALNIVETALYSYYLFLVWTRAKPVSIARNSGKSSKGASGWSVLQKKSVTGTAGAYALLAIFSASLMTLSKTVLYGLNEAYSGFDNIGHNDMFTLVFLWIIPK
;
A
#
# COMPACT_ATOMS: atom_id res chain seq x y z
N MET A 1 -13.94 -76.56 0.84
CA MET A 1 -13.73 -75.58 -0.24
C MET A 1 -14.72 -74.43 -0.05
N VAL A 2 -14.25 -73.21 -0.25
CA VAL A 2 -14.86 -71.93 0.14
C VAL A 2 -15.98 -71.49 -0.82
N GLY A 3 -17.00 -70.80 -0.29
CA GLY A 3 -17.88 -69.85 -1.00
C GLY A 3 -19.20 -70.43 -1.51
N THR A 4 -20.37 -69.81 -1.36
CA THR A 4 -20.74 -68.45 -0.94
C THR A 4 -22.14 -68.43 -0.32
N ARG A 5 -22.32 -67.52 0.64
CA ARG A 5 -23.49 -67.37 1.50
C ARG A 5 -24.72 -66.87 0.73
N GLN A 6 -25.88 -67.33 1.19
CA GLN A 6 -27.22 -66.92 0.83
C GLN A 6 -27.42 -65.40 1.03
N HIS A 7 -28.13 -64.76 0.10
CA HIS A 7 -28.63 -63.39 0.25
C HIS A 7 -30.06 -63.35 -0.29
N PRO A 8 -31.06 -63.15 0.58
CA PRO A 8 -32.14 -62.20 0.33
C PRO A 8 -32.31 -61.27 1.54
N GLU A 9 -32.15 -59.97 1.33
CA GLU A 9 -33.24 -58.96 1.28
C GLU A 9 -33.78 -58.62 2.68
N ASP A 10 -33.54 -57.36 3.06
CA ASP A 10 -34.19 -56.54 4.10
C ASP A 10 -33.20 -55.85 5.05
N PHE A 11 -32.60 -54.76 4.57
CA PHE A 11 -32.21 -53.68 5.48
C PHE A 11 -33.10 -52.47 5.18
N PRO A 12 -33.88 -51.97 6.15
CA PRO A 12 -34.64 -50.75 5.96
C PRO A 12 -33.67 -49.60 5.61
N PRO A 13 -34.05 -48.66 4.73
CA PRO A 13 -33.22 -47.50 4.45
C PRO A 13 -32.90 -46.80 5.77
N PRO A 14 -31.66 -46.32 5.97
CA PRO A 14 -31.34 -45.54 7.16
C PRO A 14 -32.33 -44.38 7.22
N ALA A 15 -32.97 -44.22 8.39
CA ALA A 15 -33.82 -43.07 8.64
C ALA A 15 -33.05 -41.83 8.18
N LEU A 16 -33.57 -41.14 7.15
CA LEU A 16 -33.20 -39.78 6.86
C LEU A 16 -33.50 -39.04 8.15
N SER A 17 -32.49 -38.91 8.99
CA SER A 17 -32.50 -37.88 10.01
C SER A 17 -32.73 -36.61 9.21
N SER A 18 -33.90 -36.03 9.40
CA SER A 18 -34.10 -34.64 9.10
C SER A 18 -33.05 -33.93 9.95
N SER A 19 -31.85 -33.77 9.39
CA SER A 19 -30.96 -32.70 9.79
C SER A 19 -31.72 -31.46 9.38
N ALA A 20 -32.63 -31.05 10.26
CA ALA A 20 -33.16 -29.71 10.29
C ALA A 20 -31.93 -28.84 10.11
N ALA A 21 -31.85 -28.20 8.93
CA ALA A 21 -30.79 -27.28 8.60
C ALA A 21 -30.57 -26.42 9.84
N SER A 22 -29.36 -26.46 10.40
CA SER A 22 -28.98 -25.70 11.57
C SER A 22 -28.98 -24.21 11.18
N LYS A 23 -30.18 -23.61 11.12
CA LYS A 23 -30.42 -22.18 10.96
C LYS A 23 -29.81 -21.34 12.09
N GLY A 24 -29.18 -21.98 13.09
CA GLY A 24 -28.46 -21.34 14.19
C GLY A 24 -26.95 -21.14 13.97
N SER A 25 -26.33 -21.76 12.94
CA SER A 25 -24.86 -21.72 12.79
C SER A 25 -24.36 -20.45 12.12
N ASP A 26 -25.08 -19.93 11.12
CA ASP A 26 -24.68 -18.73 10.40
C ASP A 26 -24.83 -17.47 11.27
N THR A 27 -25.92 -17.37 12.04
CA THR A 27 -26.16 -16.23 12.92
C THR A 27 -25.13 -16.16 14.05
N GLN A 28 -24.72 -17.30 14.62
CA GLN A 28 -23.67 -17.38 15.66
C GLN A 28 -22.26 -17.11 15.10
N ARG A 29 -21.93 -17.62 13.90
CA ARG A 29 -20.68 -17.27 13.21
C ARG A 29 -20.62 -15.78 12.91
N GLN A 30 -21.67 -15.21 12.33
CA GLN A 30 -21.74 -13.78 12.03
C GLN A 30 -21.65 -12.91 13.30
N THR A 31 -22.28 -13.32 14.41
CA THR A 31 -22.13 -12.57 15.69
C THR A 31 -20.74 -12.70 16.29
N ALA A 32 -20.10 -13.87 16.20
CA ALA A 32 -18.72 -14.05 16.65
C ALA A 32 -17.73 -13.22 15.82
N THR A 33 -17.84 -13.24 14.47
CA THR A 33 -17.02 -12.42 13.58
C THR A 33 -17.26 -10.92 13.79
N ARG A 34 -18.52 -10.51 14.01
CA ARG A 34 -18.87 -9.11 14.33
C ARG A 34 -18.30 -8.65 15.67
N ARG A 35 -18.28 -9.52 16.68
CA ARG A 35 -17.63 -9.26 17.98
C ARG A 35 -16.12 -9.12 17.83
N GLN A 36 -15.47 -10.03 17.10
CA GLN A 36 -14.03 -9.95 16.84
C GLN A 36 -13.65 -8.69 16.04
N LEU A 37 -14.42 -8.31 15.01
CA LEU A 37 -14.22 -7.04 14.30
C LEU A 37 -14.45 -5.82 15.20
N SER A 38 -15.35 -5.90 16.19
CA SER A 38 -15.54 -4.81 17.17
C SER A 38 -14.38 -4.67 18.16
N GLN A 39 -13.64 -5.76 18.40
CA GLN A 39 -12.46 -5.79 19.27
C GLN A 39 -11.18 -5.43 18.53
N TRP A 40 -11.11 -5.75 17.24
CA TRP A 40 -9.95 -5.45 16.41
C TRP A 40 -9.91 -3.96 16.03
N ALA A 41 -8.72 -3.39 16.10
CA ALA A 41 -8.51 -1.99 15.81
C ALA A 41 -7.17 -1.76 15.12
N HIS A 42 -7.19 -1.07 13.97
CA HIS A 42 -5.99 -0.54 13.36
C HIS A 42 -5.45 0.61 14.20
N SER A 43 -4.15 0.67 14.42
CA SER A 43 -3.50 1.77 15.13
C SER A 43 -2.57 2.51 14.17
N PRO A 44 -3.06 3.55 13.48
CA PRO A 44 -2.27 4.35 12.56
C PRO A 44 -1.00 4.90 13.22
N SER A 45 0.17 4.63 12.63
CA SER A 45 1.43 5.20 13.09
C SER A 45 1.48 6.70 12.77
N PRO A 46 1.72 7.58 13.74
CA PRO A 46 1.90 9.02 13.49
C PRO A 46 3.03 9.34 12.51
N ILE A 47 4.13 8.58 12.60
CA ILE A 47 5.31 8.75 11.76
C ILE A 47 4.96 8.43 10.30
N VAL A 48 4.22 7.35 10.08
CA VAL A 48 3.77 6.95 8.74
C VAL A 48 2.79 7.97 8.16
N GLN A 49 1.87 8.50 8.96
CA GLN A 49 0.97 9.56 8.50
C GLN A 49 1.74 10.82 8.10
N LEU A 50 2.70 11.25 8.92
CA LEU A 50 3.54 12.41 8.63
C LEU A 50 4.35 12.19 7.35
N TRP A 51 4.97 11.02 7.21
CA TRP A 51 5.67 10.62 6.01
C TRP A 51 4.75 10.67 4.78
N LEU A 52 3.55 10.10 4.83
CA LEU A 52 2.60 10.15 3.72
C LEU A 52 2.18 11.57 3.35
N ILE A 53 1.98 12.46 4.33
CA ILE A 53 1.61 13.87 4.08
C ILE A 53 2.68 14.58 3.25
N PHE A 54 3.96 14.27 3.47
CA PHE A 54 5.07 14.86 2.69
C PHE A 54 5.34 14.09 1.39
N SER A 55 5.25 12.77 1.40
CA SER A 55 5.53 11.91 0.25
C SER A 55 4.49 12.06 -0.86
N LEU A 56 3.20 12.21 -0.54
CA LEU A 56 2.14 12.30 -1.55
C LEU A 56 2.31 13.49 -2.51
N PRO A 57 2.53 14.73 -2.04
CA PRO A 57 2.86 15.84 -2.94
C PRO A 57 4.10 15.60 -3.78
N LEU A 58 5.15 14.99 -3.21
CA LEU A 58 6.40 14.72 -3.92
C LEU A 58 6.21 13.69 -5.04
N VAL A 59 5.48 12.60 -4.76
CA VAL A 59 5.16 11.56 -5.76
C VAL A 59 4.25 12.09 -6.85
N LEU A 60 3.29 12.96 -6.52
CA LEU A 60 2.46 13.65 -7.51
C LEU A 60 3.29 14.61 -8.37
N TRP A 61 4.25 15.31 -7.78
CA TRP A 61 5.18 16.18 -8.50
C TRP A 61 6.07 15.38 -9.47
N ASP A 62 6.60 14.23 -9.05
CA ASP A 62 7.33 13.29 -9.92
C ASP A 62 6.46 12.74 -11.05
N THR A 63 5.23 12.32 -10.73
CA THR A 63 4.27 11.83 -11.72
C THR A 63 3.97 12.92 -12.77
N GLY A 64 3.78 14.16 -12.31
CA GLY A 64 3.61 15.33 -13.16
C GLY A 64 4.81 15.55 -14.08
N TYR A 65 6.04 15.42 -13.57
CA TYR A 65 7.26 15.48 -14.39
C TYR A 65 7.20 14.45 -15.53
N VAL A 66 6.91 13.19 -15.22
CA VAL A 66 6.93 12.09 -16.21
C VAL A 66 5.84 12.25 -17.27
N PHE A 67 4.62 12.60 -16.87
CA PHE A 67 3.49 12.68 -17.80
C PHE A 67 3.48 13.94 -18.67
N LEU A 68 4.10 15.02 -18.20
CA LEU A 68 4.20 16.27 -18.97
C LEU A 68 5.42 16.32 -19.88
N ARG A 69 6.21 15.24 -19.99
CA ARG A 69 7.32 15.17 -20.96
C ARG A 69 6.79 15.36 -22.39
N PRO A 70 7.45 16.16 -23.24
CA PRO A 70 8.76 16.80 -23.04
C PRO A 70 8.69 18.20 -22.40
N HIS A 71 7.50 18.75 -22.12
CA HIS A 71 7.32 20.13 -21.66
C HIS A 71 7.90 20.38 -20.26
N SER A 72 7.98 19.34 -19.43
CA SER A 72 8.63 19.34 -18.11
C SER A 72 10.16 19.12 -18.17
N MET A 73 10.70 18.61 -19.29
CA MET A 73 12.12 18.28 -19.47
C MET A 73 12.96 19.52 -19.81
N PRO A 74 14.30 19.48 -19.65
CA PRO A 74 15.16 20.62 -20.00
C PRO A 74 14.90 21.15 -21.42
N GLY A 75 14.61 22.44 -21.52
CA GLY A 75 14.21 23.11 -22.78
C GLY A 75 12.69 23.18 -23.02
N GLY A 76 11.87 22.52 -22.20
CA GLY A 76 10.42 22.58 -22.24
C GLY A 76 9.81 23.80 -21.54
N ALA A 77 8.59 24.17 -21.91
CA ALA A 77 7.89 25.36 -21.42
C ALA A 77 7.70 25.41 -19.89
N TYR A 78 7.58 24.26 -19.24
CA TYR A 78 7.33 24.15 -17.79
C TYR A 78 8.54 23.66 -17.00
N HIS A 79 9.70 23.52 -17.65
CA HIS A 79 10.89 22.93 -17.04
C HIS A 79 11.32 23.63 -15.75
N HIS A 80 11.12 24.95 -15.64
CA HIS A 80 11.47 25.71 -14.44
C HIS A 80 10.85 25.13 -13.15
N PHE A 81 9.63 24.58 -13.23
CA PHE A 81 8.96 23.96 -12.08
C PHE A 81 9.55 22.57 -11.71
N TRP A 82 10.26 21.93 -12.64
CA TRP A 82 10.93 20.64 -12.50
C TRP A 82 12.45 20.75 -12.70
N SER A 83 13.04 21.91 -12.39
CA SER A 83 14.47 22.16 -12.64
C SER A 83 15.43 21.12 -12.03
N PRO A 84 15.17 20.49 -10.86
CA PRO A 84 16.07 19.45 -10.34
C PRO A 84 16.18 18.23 -11.26
N TYR A 85 15.16 17.96 -12.09
CA TYR A 85 15.19 16.85 -13.04
C TYR A 85 16.16 17.05 -14.20
N ALA A 86 16.68 18.26 -14.41
CA ALA A 86 17.78 18.48 -15.36
C ALA A 86 19.02 17.69 -14.95
N LEU A 87 19.38 17.75 -13.66
CA LEU A 87 20.50 16.99 -13.11
C LEU A 87 20.12 15.52 -12.91
N TYR A 88 18.91 15.25 -12.42
CA TYR A 88 18.51 13.87 -12.16
C TYR A 88 18.46 13.03 -13.45
N GLY A 89 17.96 13.61 -14.54
CA GLY A 89 17.92 12.96 -15.84
C GLY A 89 19.29 12.73 -16.51
N THR A 90 20.37 13.34 -16.00
CA THR A 90 21.74 13.01 -16.42
C THR A 90 22.37 11.89 -15.60
N ILE A 91 21.89 11.68 -14.37
CA ILE A 91 22.33 10.58 -13.50
C ILE A 91 21.58 9.32 -13.87
N ASP A 92 20.27 9.39 -13.95
CA ASP A 92 19.42 8.25 -14.32
C ASP A 92 18.73 8.55 -15.65
N TYR A 93 19.23 7.94 -16.72
CA TYR A 93 18.75 8.21 -18.07
C TYR A 93 17.28 7.81 -18.29
N ILE A 94 16.68 6.99 -17.42
CA ILE A 94 15.24 6.67 -17.45
C ILE A 94 14.39 7.95 -17.27
N TYR A 95 14.95 8.97 -16.59
CA TYR A 95 14.31 10.26 -16.37
C TYR A 95 14.71 11.33 -17.40
N GLY A 96 15.68 11.04 -18.26
CA GLY A 96 16.28 11.97 -19.21
C GLY A 96 15.85 11.81 -20.66
N TRP A 97 16.49 12.60 -21.52
CA TRP A 97 16.31 12.55 -22.99
C TRP A 97 16.60 11.18 -23.62
N PRO A 98 17.59 10.37 -23.18
CA PRO A 98 17.86 9.07 -23.80
C PRO A 98 16.65 8.11 -23.73
N ALA A 99 16.00 7.99 -22.57
CA ALA A 99 14.81 7.15 -22.44
C ALA A 99 13.60 7.72 -23.19
N PHE A 100 13.43 9.04 -23.19
CA PHE A 100 12.34 9.68 -23.94
C PHE A 100 12.50 9.48 -25.46
N ASN A 101 13.70 9.70 -25.99
CA ASN A 101 14.00 9.57 -27.42
C ASN A 101 13.93 8.12 -27.91
N SER A 102 14.31 7.15 -27.06
CA SER A 102 14.16 5.72 -27.35
C SER A 102 12.73 5.20 -27.19
N ARG A 103 11.77 6.08 -26.81
CA ARG A 103 10.38 5.72 -26.51
C ARG A 103 10.27 4.62 -25.45
N ASN A 104 11.16 4.64 -24.47
CA ASN A 104 11.11 3.71 -23.35
C ASN A 104 9.92 4.05 -22.43
N GLY A 105 8.91 3.18 -22.42
CA GLY A 105 7.69 3.37 -21.64
C GLY A 105 7.81 3.02 -20.15
N PHE A 106 8.94 2.49 -19.69
CA PHE A 106 9.10 1.97 -18.34
C PHE A 106 8.82 3.04 -17.27
N THR A 107 9.45 4.21 -17.36
CA THR A 107 9.25 5.31 -16.40
C THR A 107 7.80 5.77 -16.36
N SER A 108 7.13 5.85 -17.52
CA SER A 108 5.72 6.24 -17.61
C SER A 108 4.79 5.19 -17.00
N ALA A 109 5.10 3.90 -17.17
CA ALA A 109 4.34 2.82 -16.52
C ALA A 109 4.50 2.86 -14.99
N GLN A 110 5.72 3.13 -14.50
CA GLN A 110 5.99 3.34 -13.07
C GLN A 110 5.21 4.54 -12.52
N ALA A 111 5.17 5.67 -13.25
CA ALA A 111 4.40 6.85 -12.89
C ALA A 111 2.87 6.61 -12.91
N ALA A 112 2.35 5.76 -13.78
CA ALA A 112 0.95 5.37 -13.75
C ALA A 112 0.59 4.61 -12.47
N LEU A 113 1.47 3.74 -11.98
CA LEU A 113 1.28 3.06 -10.69
C LEU A 113 1.39 4.05 -9.51
N ASN A 114 2.24 5.08 -9.60
CA ASN A 114 2.29 6.15 -8.59
C ASN A 114 0.94 6.85 -8.39
N ILE A 115 0.09 6.94 -9.43
CA ILE A 115 -1.29 7.45 -9.30
C ILE A 115 -2.14 6.51 -8.44
N VAL A 116 -2.05 5.20 -8.69
CA VAL A 116 -2.79 4.19 -7.92
C VAL A 116 -2.34 4.17 -6.46
N GLU A 117 -1.03 4.23 -6.21
CA GLU A 117 -0.48 4.36 -4.85
C GLU A 117 -0.98 5.62 -4.16
N THR A 118 -0.91 6.74 -4.86
CA THR A 118 -1.37 8.03 -4.32
C THR A 118 -2.85 7.97 -3.95
N ALA A 119 -3.69 7.33 -4.77
CA ALA A 119 -5.10 7.14 -4.47
C ALA A 119 -5.30 6.25 -3.23
N LEU A 120 -4.58 5.13 -3.11
CA LEU A 120 -4.65 4.22 -1.96
C LEU A 120 -4.17 4.89 -0.66
N TYR A 121 -3.06 5.61 -0.70
CA TYR A 121 -2.53 6.34 0.46
C TYR A 121 -3.43 7.52 0.85
N SER A 122 -3.99 8.24 -0.12
CA SER A 122 -4.98 9.29 0.15
C SER A 122 -6.24 8.72 0.78
N TYR A 123 -6.73 7.58 0.29
CA TYR A 123 -7.86 6.86 0.87
C TYR A 123 -7.55 6.39 2.30
N TYR A 124 -6.35 5.88 2.56
CA TYR A 124 -5.89 5.54 3.90
C TYR A 124 -5.93 6.77 4.84
N LEU A 125 -5.31 7.88 4.44
CA LEU A 125 -5.30 9.11 5.24
C LEU A 125 -6.71 9.64 5.49
N PHE A 126 -7.59 9.57 4.49
CA PHE A 126 -9.00 9.93 4.61
C PHE A 126 -9.72 9.08 5.66
N LEU A 127 -9.55 7.75 5.63
CA LEU A 127 -10.15 6.87 6.64
C LEU A 127 -9.60 7.15 8.04
N VAL A 128 -8.29 7.37 8.18
CA VAL A 128 -7.68 7.71 9.46
C VAL A 128 -8.19 9.05 9.99
N TRP A 129 -8.28 10.07 9.14
CA TRP A 129 -8.78 11.38 9.56
C TRP A 129 -10.25 11.31 9.99
N THR A 130 -11.11 10.67 9.19
CA THR A 130 -12.55 10.67 9.43
C THR A 130 -13.01 9.68 10.50
N ARG A 131 -12.28 8.56 10.71
CA ARG A 131 -12.73 7.45 11.56
C ARG A 131 -11.86 7.18 12.78
N ALA A 132 -10.66 7.74 12.88
CA ALA A 132 -9.78 7.43 14.01
C ALA A 132 -10.21 8.17 15.28
N LYS A 133 -10.28 7.44 16.39
CA LYS A 133 -10.58 7.97 17.72
C LYS A 133 -9.32 7.97 18.59
N PRO A 134 -9.14 8.94 19.50
CA PRO A 134 -8.01 8.93 20.42
C PRO A 134 -8.08 7.69 21.31
N VAL A 135 -6.95 7.00 21.48
CA VAL A 135 -6.85 5.88 22.41
C VAL A 135 -6.69 6.46 23.81
N SER A 136 -7.76 6.46 24.60
CA SER A 136 -7.67 6.76 26.03
C SER A 136 -6.92 5.62 26.70
N ILE A 137 -5.63 5.80 26.95
CA ILE A 137 -4.92 4.94 27.91
C ILE A 137 -5.62 5.18 29.24
N ALA A 138 -6.35 4.18 29.75
CA ALA A 138 -6.87 4.17 31.11
C ALA A 138 -5.66 4.18 32.06
N ARG A 139 -5.11 5.37 32.32
CA ARG A 139 -4.23 5.60 33.46
C ARG A 139 -5.12 5.54 34.69
N ASN A 140 -4.89 4.56 35.55
CA ASN A 140 -5.50 4.50 36.87
C ASN A 140 -5.42 5.89 37.53
N SER A 141 -6.61 6.38 37.94
CA SER A 141 -6.89 7.40 38.95
C SER A 141 -6.06 8.70 38.96
N GLY A 142 -6.77 9.82 38.76
CA GLY A 142 -6.51 11.01 39.56
C GLY A 142 -5.31 11.88 39.15
N LYS A 143 -5.27 12.39 37.93
CA LYS A 143 -4.69 13.71 37.64
C LYS A 143 -5.17 14.20 36.27
N SER A 144 -6.02 15.23 36.30
CA SER A 144 -6.40 16.00 35.13
C SER A 144 -5.14 16.59 34.51
N SER A 145 -4.64 15.97 33.43
CA SER A 145 -3.56 16.55 32.63
C SER A 145 -4.17 17.61 31.73
N LYS A 146 -4.05 18.86 32.18
CA LYS A 146 -4.25 20.06 31.37
C LYS A 146 -3.55 19.91 30.02
N GLY A 147 -4.31 20.14 28.94
CA GLY A 147 -3.84 20.61 27.64
C GLY A 147 -2.67 19.86 27.01
N ALA A 148 -2.93 18.74 26.37
CA ALA A 148 -2.02 18.25 25.33
C ALA A 148 -2.32 19.00 24.02
N SER A 149 -1.88 20.26 23.92
CA SER A 149 -1.86 21.07 22.69
C SER A 149 -0.74 20.63 21.72
N GLY A 150 -0.45 19.33 21.68
CA GLY A 150 0.46 18.73 20.71
C GLY A 150 -0.25 18.56 19.37
N TRP A 151 0.48 18.72 18.26
CA TRP A 151 -0.02 18.46 16.91
C TRP A 151 -0.90 17.20 16.87
N SER A 152 -2.16 17.35 16.44
CA SER A 152 -3.19 16.29 16.37
C SER A 152 -2.71 14.99 15.72
N VAL A 153 -1.70 15.06 14.85
CA VAL A 153 -1.08 13.92 14.15
C VAL A 153 -0.27 13.02 15.09
N LEU A 154 0.33 13.56 16.16
CA LEU A 154 1.18 12.82 17.11
C LEU A 154 0.41 12.07 18.20
N GLN A 155 -0.90 12.28 18.30
CA GLN A 155 -1.76 11.57 19.25
C GLN A 155 -1.93 10.12 18.80
N LYS A 156 -1.85 9.15 19.74
CA LYS A 156 -2.19 7.75 19.45
C LYS A 156 -3.69 7.66 19.15
N LYS A 157 -4.02 7.32 17.91
CA LYS A 157 -5.39 7.12 17.44
C LYS A 157 -5.60 5.67 17.03
N SER A 158 -6.86 5.24 17.02
CA SER A 158 -7.24 3.91 16.57
C SER A 158 -8.51 3.95 15.73
N VAL A 159 -8.55 3.12 14.69
CA VAL A 159 -9.70 2.92 13.80
C VAL A 159 -10.21 1.49 14.02
N THR A 160 -11.40 1.34 14.57
CA THR A 160 -12.01 0.04 14.90
C THR A 160 -12.86 -0.51 13.75
N GLY A 161 -13.11 -1.82 13.76
CA GLY A 161 -14.05 -2.44 12.83
C GLY A 161 -13.58 -2.49 11.37
N THR A 162 -14.55 -2.55 10.45
CA THR A 162 -14.30 -2.69 9.01
C THR A 162 -13.52 -1.53 8.41
N ALA A 163 -13.74 -0.30 8.90
CA ALA A 163 -12.98 0.87 8.46
C ALA A 163 -11.48 0.73 8.75
N GLY A 164 -11.12 0.15 9.90
CA GLY A 164 -9.73 -0.12 10.22
C GLY A 164 -9.14 -1.19 9.31
N ALA A 165 -9.92 -2.22 8.96
CA ALA A 165 -9.49 -3.29 8.07
C ALA A 165 -9.22 -2.75 6.66
N TYR A 166 -10.10 -1.90 6.13
CA TYR A 166 -9.87 -1.22 4.86
C TYR A 166 -8.66 -0.29 4.90
N ALA A 167 -8.46 0.44 6.01
CA ALA A 167 -7.28 1.27 6.17
C ALA A 167 -5.98 0.43 6.13
N LEU A 168 -5.96 -0.70 6.84
CA LEU A 168 -4.82 -1.62 6.83
C LEU A 168 -4.58 -2.23 5.44
N LEU A 169 -5.63 -2.67 4.74
CA LEU A 169 -5.51 -3.23 3.40
C LEU A 169 -5.01 -2.20 2.38
N ALA A 170 -5.50 -0.97 2.45
CA ALA A 170 -5.08 0.10 1.55
C ALA A 170 -3.59 0.42 1.70
N ILE A 171 -3.12 0.62 2.95
CA ILE A 171 -1.71 0.93 3.20
C ILE A 171 -0.79 -0.26 2.88
N PHE A 172 -1.21 -1.49 3.19
CA PHE A 172 -0.46 -2.69 2.84
C PHE A 172 -0.31 -2.86 1.33
N SER A 173 -1.41 -2.72 0.58
CA SER A 173 -1.41 -2.88 -0.89
C SER A 173 -0.55 -1.83 -1.57
N ALA A 174 -0.65 -0.58 -1.12
CA ALA A 174 0.19 0.51 -1.63
C ALA A 174 1.67 0.24 -1.35
N SER A 175 2.04 -0.14 -0.12
CA SER A 175 3.44 -0.46 0.22
C SER A 175 3.98 -1.66 -0.55
N LEU A 176 3.17 -2.70 -0.78
CA LEU A 176 3.56 -3.85 -1.59
C LEU A 176 3.82 -3.42 -3.05
N MET A 177 2.97 -2.56 -3.61
CA MET A 177 3.15 -2.01 -4.95
C MET A 177 4.43 -1.16 -5.05
N THR A 178 4.73 -0.32 -4.05
CA THR A 178 6.01 0.43 -4.00
C THR A 178 7.20 -0.51 -4.01
N LEU A 179 7.18 -1.54 -3.17
CA LEU A 179 8.24 -2.56 -3.13
C LEU A 179 8.38 -3.29 -4.46
N SER A 180 7.26 -3.73 -5.07
CA SER A 180 7.27 -4.42 -6.36
C SER A 180 7.87 -3.56 -7.46
N LYS A 181 7.58 -2.26 -7.48
CA LYS A 181 8.17 -1.32 -8.42
C LYS A 181 9.67 -1.16 -8.22
N THR A 182 10.13 -0.99 -6.99
CA THR A 182 11.57 -0.85 -6.69
C THR A 182 12.33 -2.10 -7.12
N VAL A 183 11.80 -3.29 -6.83
CA VAL A 183 12.38 -4.56 -7.29
C VAL A 183 12.39 -4.64 -8.81
N LEU A 184 11.27 -4.30 -9.47
CA LEU A 184 11.17 -4.32 -10.93
C LEU A 184 12.16 -3.34 -11.58
N TYR A 185 12.36 -2.17 -10.99
CA TYR A 185 13.37 -1.21 -11.43
C TYR A 185 14.78 -1.80 -11.36
N GLY A 186 15.15 -2.38 -10.22
CA GLY A 186 16.47 -3.00 -10.05
C GLY A 186 16.71 -4.15 -11.02
N LEU A 187 15.69 -4.99 -11.25
CA LEU A 187 15.76 -6.08 -12.23
C LEU A 187 15.86 -5.55 -13.67
N ASN A 188 15.12 -4.48 -14.00
CA ASN A 188 15.21 -3.86 -15.32
C ASN A 188 16.63 -3.37 -15.59
N GLU A 189 17.26 -2.67 -14.64
CA GLU A 189 18.66 -2.25 -14.77
C GLU A 189 19.62 -3.42 -14.89
N ALA A 190 19.44 -4.47 -14.07
CA ALA A 190 20.32 -5.65 -14.13
C ALA A 190 20.22 -6.36 -15.49
N TYR A 191 19.03 -6.47 -16.07
CA TYR A 191 18.82 -7.13 -17.36
C TYR A 191 19.13 -6.25 -18.57
N SER A 192 19.17 -4.92 -18.40
CA SER A 192 19.65 -3.98 -19.41
C SER A 192 21.14 -3.66 -19.24
N GLY A 193 21.92 -4.46 -18.50
CA GLY A 193 23.36 -4.21 -18.34
C GLY A 193 23.71 -2.85 -17.71
N PHE A 194 22.81 -2.29 -16.89
CA PHE A 194 22.91 -0.96 -16.28
C PHE A 194 22.93 0.19 -17.28
N ASP A 195 22.28 0.05 -18.44
CA ASP A 195 22.22 1.10 -19.49
C ASP A 195 21.83 2.50 -19.00
N ASN A 196 21.00 2.64 -17.95
CA ASN A 196 20.52 3.95 -17.51
C ASN A 196 21.40 4.60 -16.44
N ILE A 197 22.17 3.82 -15.68
CA ILE A 197 22.92 4.31 -14.51
C ILE A 197 24.41 3.93 -14.51
N GLY A 198 24.82 3.00 -15.37
CA GLY A 198 26.17 2.41 -15.37
C GLY A 198 27.29 3.38 -15.74
N HIS A 199 26.96 4.57 -16.27
CA HIS A 199 27.91 5.63 -16.57
C HIS A 199 28.34 6.46 -15.35
N ASN A 200 27.67 6.31 -14.20
CA ASN A 200 27.96 7.08 -13.00
C ASN A 200 29.05 6.43 -12.13
N ASP A 201 29.78 7.24 -11.38
CA ASP A 201 30.68 6.75 -10.33
C ASP A 201 29.89 6.16 -9.14
N MET A 202 30.56 5.32 -8.34
CA MET A 202 29.92 4.63 -7.21
C MET A 202 29.37 5.58 -6.13
N PHE A 203 29.99 6.74 -5.92
CA PHE A 203 29.50 7.70 -4.93
C PHE A 203 28.19 8.33 -5.40
N THR A 204 28.14 8.76 -6.66
CA THR A 204 26.91 9.24 -7.30
C THR A 204 25.78 8.21 -7.23
N LEU A 205 26.07 6.94 -7.54
CA LEU A 205 25.06 5.88 -7.45
C LEU A 205 24.53 5.68 -6.04
N VAL A 206 25.40 5.60 -5.03
CA VAL A 206 24.96 5.37 -3.66
C VAL A 206 24.07 6.51 -3.15
N PHE A 207 24.49 7.76 -3.35
CA PHE A 207 23.80 8.91 -2.75
C PHE A 207 22.62 9.43 -3.58
N LEU A 208 22.68 9.35 -4.91
CA LEU A 208 21.67 9.96 -5.78
C LEU A 208 20.76 8.93 -6.46
N TRP A 209 21.07 7.64 -6.36
CA TRP A 209 20.24 6.57 -6.91
C TRP A 209 19.79 5.52 -5.88
N ILE A 210 20.68 4.98 -5.04
CA ILE A 210 20.33 3.91 -4.08
C ILE A 210 19.54 4.45 -2.88
N ILE A 211 20.06 5.47 -2.18
CA ILE A 211 19.43 6.01 -0.97
C ILE A 211 18.04 6.62 -1.24
N PRO A 212 17.80 7.35 -2.35
CA PRO A 212 16.50 7.95 -2.62
C PRO A 212 15.40 6.97 -3.06
N LYS A 213 15.74 5.73 -3.43
CA LYS A 213 14.80 4.70 -3.94
C LYS A 213 14.18 3.88 -2.81
#